data_AF-A0A941JP25-F1
#
_entry.id   AF-A0A941JP25-F1
#
_cell.length_a   1.000
_cell.length_b   1.000
_cell.length_c   1.000
_cell.angle_alpha   90.00
_cell.angle_beta   90.00
_cell.angle_gamma   90.00
#
_symmetry.space_group_name_H-M   'P 1'
#
loop_
_entity.id
_entity.type
_entity.pdbx_description
1 polymer ?
#
loop_
_entity_poly.entity_id
_entity_poly.type
_entity_poly.pdbx_seq_one_letter_code
_entity_poly.pdbx_strand_id
1 'polypeptide(L)'
;MILKHICETCGKVETLDIEEGFNKGWDYPPKMYKFGVISPRTCPSCSITTTLWWEIEVNKTPIEDLSSHHKNTLKRILEEPESIKAENN
;
A
#
# COMPACT_ATOMS: atom_id res chain seq x y z
N MET A 1 -4.43 -5.18 15.65
CA MET A 1 -3.10 -4.75 15.18
C MET A 1 -3.25 -3.36 14.60
N ILE A 2 -2.36 -2.44 14.97
CA ILE A 2 -2.35 -1.06 14.48
C ILE A 2 -1.30 -0.96 13.38
N LEU A 3 -1.69 -0.39 12.23
CA LEU A 3 -0.87 -0.27 11.03
C LEU A 3 -0.80 1.17 10.56
N LYS A 4 0.36 1.55 10.00
CA LYS A 4 0.56 2.75 9.20
C LYS A 4 -0.02 2.53 7.81
N HIS A 5 -1.21 3.05 7.57
CA HIS A 5 -1.86 3.09 6.26
C HIS A 5 -1.25 4.25 5.46
N ILE A 6 -0.48 3.92 4.43
CA ILE A 6 0.28 4.88 3.60
C ILE A 6 -0.31 4.87 2.18
N CYS A 7 -0.85 5.99 1.72
CA CYS A 7 -1.32 6.09 0.36
C CYS A 7 -0.13 6.23 -0.58
N GLU A 8 0.10 5.26 -1.45
CA GLU A 8 1.19 5.32 -2.43
C GLU A 8 0.96 6.38 -3.52
N THR A 9 -0.25 6.93 -3.64
CA THR A 9 -0.56 7.96 -4.64
C THR A 9 -0.31 9.38 -4.11
N CYS A 10 -0.88 9.73 -2.96
CA CYS A 10 -0.79 11.09 -2.41
C CYS A 10 0.13 11.22 -1.19
N GLY A 11 0.72 10.12 -0.71
CA GLY A 11 1.62 10.12 0.44
C GLY A 11 0.93 10.26 1.80
N LYS A 12 -0.41 10.33 1.86
CA LYS A 12 -1.17 10.40 3.12
C LYS A 12 -0.83 9.22 4.02
N VAL A 13 -0.60 9.47 5.31
CA VAL A 13 -0.32 8.44 6.32
C VAL A 13 -1.35 8.54 7.45
N GLU A 14 -1.98 7.43 7.81
CA GLU A 14 -2.80 7.31 9.01
C GLU A 14 -2.42 6.06 9.80
N THR A 15 -2.28 6.18 11.12
CA THR A 15 -2.04 5.05 12.01
C THR A 15 -3.37 4.60 12.57
N LEU A 16 -3.89 3.47 12.08
CA LEU A 16 -5.23 2.97 12.38
C LEU A 16 -5.16 1.49 12.73
N ASP A 17 -6.12 1.00 13.52
CA ASP A 17 -6.34 -0.44 13.53
C ASP A 17 -6.93 -0.91 12.19
N ILE A 18 -6.85 -2.22 11.95
CA ILE A 18 -7.28 -2.85 10.69
C ILE A 18 -8.75 -2.58 10.36
N GLU A 19 -9.65 -2.66 11.36
CA GLU A 19 -11.08 -2.49 11.12
C GLU A 19 -11.40 -1.03 10.83
N GLU A 20 -10.79 -0.09 11.55
CA GLU A 20 -10.93 1.34 11.29
C GLU A 20 -10.42 1.71 9.89
N GLY A 21 -9.25 1.20 9.49
CA GLY A 21 -8.70 1.41 8.15
C GLY A 21 -9.65 0.96 7.04
N PHE A 22 -10.18 -0.27 7.17
CA PHE A 22 -11.15 -0.81 6.22
C PHE A 22 -12.44 0.00 6.17
N ASN A 23 -13.01 0.36 7.33
CA ASN A 23 -14.26 1.13 7.40
C ASN A 23 -14.09 2.55 6.83
N LYS A 24 -12.89 3.13 6.92
CA LYS A 24 -12.58 4.41 6.27
C LYS A 24 -12.41 4.28 4.76
N GLY A 25 -12.28 3.08 4.20
CA GLY A 25 -12.12 2.81 2.77
C GLY A 25 -10.66 2.73 2.31
N TRP A 26 -9.74 2.37 3.21
CA TRP A 26 -8.35 2.12 2.81
C TRP A 26 -8.19 0.78 2.10
N ASP A 27 -7.50 0.79 0.97
CA ASP A 27 -7.09 -0.42 0.25
C ASP A 27 -5.88 -1.06 0.91
N TYR A 28 -6.09 -1.67 2.09
CA TYR A 28 -5.00 -2.26 2.88
C TYR A 28 -5.31 -3.68 3.39
N PRO A 29 -4.29 -4.56 3.44
CA PRO A 29 -4.40 -5.89 4.02
C PRO A 29 -4.56 -5.84 5.55
N PRO A 30 -5.13 -6.89 6.15
CA PRO A 30 -5.61 -8.13 5.51
C PRO A 30 -7.07 -8.05 5.01
N LYS A 31 -7.77 -6.93 5.23
CA LYS A 31 -9.18 -6.79 4.81
C LYS A 31 -9.32 -6.61 3.30
N MET A 32 -8.34 -5.92 2.71
CA MET A 32 -8.17 -5.81 1.27
C MET A 32 -6.87 -6.52 0.88
N TYR A 33 -6.97 -7.60 0.11
CA TYR A 33 -5.82 -8.37 -0.38
C TYR A 33 -5.00 -9.06 0.74
N LYS A 34 -3.75 -9.45 0.43
CA LYS A 34 -2.83 -10.13 1.36
C LYS A 34 -1.53 -9.32 1.53
N PHE A 35 -0.93 -9.39 2.72
CA PHE A 35 0.42 -8.86 2.96
C PHE A 35 1.42 -9.54 2.02
N GLY A 36 2.43 -8.79 1.56
CA GLY A 36 3.45 -9.30 0.63
C GLY A 36 2.97 -9.45 -0.82
N VAL A 37 1.66 -9.35 -1.09
CA VAL A 37 1.11 -9.44 -2.45
C VAL A 37 0.92 -8.05 -3.02
N ILE A 38 1.55 -7.80 -4.17
CA ILE A 38 1.42 -6.55 -4.92
C ILE A 38 -0.07 -6.32 -5.22
N SER A 39 -0.60 -5.25 -4.65
CA SER A 39 -1.99 -4.80 -4.74
C SER A 39 -2.02 -3.32 -4.37
N PRO A 40 -3.09 -2.58 -4.71
CA PRO A 40 -3.21 -1.17 -4.37
C PRO A 40 -3.00 -0.89 -2.87
N ARG A 41 -2.33 0.23 -2.56
CA ARG A 41 -2.21 0.81 -1.22
C ARG A 41 -2.66 2.27 -1.25
N THR A 42 -3.98 2.48 -1.29
CA THR A 42 -4.60 3.78 -1.53
C THR A 42 -5.50 4.23 -0.38
N CYS A 43 -5.55 5.54 -0.16
CA CYS A 43 -6.57 6.14 0.67
C CYS A 43 -7.89 6.27 -0.13
N PRO A 44 -9.02 6.53 0.54
CA PRO A 44 -10.35 6.51 -0.09
C PRO A 44 -10.56 7.58 -1.17
N SER A 45 -9.69 8.59 -1.22
CA SER A 45 -9.78 9.72 -2.15
C SER A 45 -8.86 9.57 -3.37
N CYS A 46 -8.08 8.48 -3.46
CA CYS A 46 -7.16 8.25 -4.56
C CYS A 46 -7.58 7.05 -5.42
N SER A 47 -7.40 7.18 -6.73
CA SER A 47 -7.57 6.09 -7.68
C SER A 47 -6.40 5.11 -7.62
N ILE A 48 -6.65 3.85 -8.01
CA ILE A 48 -5.62 2.83 -8.14
C ILE A 48 -4.72 3.02 -9.37
N THR A 49 -5.07 3.90 -10.31
CA THR A 49 -4.40 4.05 -11.62
C THR A 49 -2.96 4.53 -11.57
N THR A 50 -2.49 5.02 -10.43
CA THR A 50 -1.11 5.50 -10.18
C THR A 50 -0.30 4.57 -9.28
N THR A 51 -0.89 3.46 -8.85
CA THR A 51 -0.28 2.50 -7.92
C THR A 51 0.80 1.66 -8.60
N LEU A 52 1.70 1.08 -7.81
CA LEU A 52 2.64 0.06 -8.26
C LEU A 52 1.92 -1.11 -8.95
N TRP A 53 0.80 -1.55 -8.38
CA TRP A 53 0.01 -2.64 -8.94
C TRP A 53 -0.45 -2.30 -10.36
N TRP A 54 -0.96 -1.09 -10.59
CA TRP A 54 -1.37 -0.66 -11.93
C TRP A 54 -0.21 -0.63 -12.91
N GLU A 55 0.94 -0.13 -12.46
CA GLU A 55 2.15 -0.04 -13.28
C GLU A 55 2.63 -1.42 -13.75
N ILE A 56 2.62 -2.42 -12.86
CA ILE A 56 3.03 -3.79 -13.19
C ILE A 56 1.94 -4.54 -13.96
N GLU A 57 0.69 -4.51 -13.48
CA GLU A 57 -0.36 -5.40 -13.99
C GLU A 57 -1.11 -4.83 -15.19
N VAL A 58 -1.23 -3.51 -15.29
CA VAL A 58 -1.95 -2.86 -16.38
C VAL A 58 -0.98 -2.30 -17.41
N ASN A 59 -0.01 -1.48 -16.99
CA ASN A 59 0.96 -0.88 -17.91
C ASN A 59 2.04 -1.88 -18.35
N LYS A 60 2.17 -3.03 -17.68
CA LYS A 60 3.17 -4.08 -17.96
C LYS A 60 4.61 -3.56 -17.90
N THR A 61 4.85 -2.56 -17.06
CA THR A 61 6.17 -1.96 -16.89
C THR A 61 7.12 -2.97 -16.21
N PRO A 62 8.28 -3.26 -16.82
CA PRO A 62 9.30 -4.12 -16.20
C PRO A 62 9.79 -3.55 -14.87
N ILE A 63 10.18 -4.42 -13.94
CA ILE A 63 10.59 -4.04 -12.58
C ILE A 63 11.81 -3.11 -12.60
N GLU A 64 12.73 -3.36 -13.52
CA GLU A 64 13.94 -2.57 -13.75
C GLU A 64 13.64 -1.12 -14.17
N ASP A 65 12.52 -0.90 -14.86
CA ASP A 65 12.10 0.39 -15.41
C ASP A 65 11.17 1.16 -14.46
N LEU A 66 10.74 0.53 -13.36
CA LEU A 66 9.93 1.19 -12.34
C LEU A 66 10.62 2.45 -11.79
N SER A 67 9.82 3.47 -11.54
CA SER A 67 10.27 4.68 -10.86
C SER A 67 10.83 4.36 -9.46
N SER A 68 11.68 5.24 -8.92
CA SER A 68 12.17 5.09 -7.54
C SER A 68 11.03 5.01 -6.52
N HIS A 69 9.94 5.73 -6.76
CA HIS A 69 8.73 5.69 -5.94
C HIS A 69 8.08 4.30 -5.94
N HIS A 70 7.89 3.71 -7.11
CA HIS A 70 7.32 2.38 -7.27
C HIS A 70 8.23 1.30 -6.69
N LYS A 71 9.55 1.40 -6.89
CA LYS A 71 10.55 0.49 -6.28
C LYS A 71 10.51 0.53 -4.75
N ASN A 72 10.39 1.72 -4.16
CA ASN A 72 10.25 1.87 -2.71
C ASN A 72 8.93 1.27 -2.20
N THR A 73 7.84 1.44 -2.94
CA THR A 73 6.55 0.83 -2.60
C THR A 73 6.61 -0.70 -2.72
N LEU A 74 7.29 -1.23 -3.74
CA LEU A 74 7.50 -2.68 -3.90
C LEU A 74 8.23 -3.26 -2.69
N LYS A 75 9.37 -2.65 -2.31
CA LYS A 75 10.12 -3.07 -1.13
C LYS A 75 9.24 -3.06 0.12
N ARG A 76 8.48 -1.97 0.34
CA ARG A 76 7.57 -1.85 1.48
C ARG A 76 6.55 -2.99 1.51
N ILE A 77 5.87 -3.28 0.39
CA ILE A 77 4.86 -4.33 0.29
C ILE A 77 5.45 -5.70 0.61
N LEU A 78 6.63 -6.02 0.06
CA LEU A 78 7.30 -7.32 0.28
C LEU A 78 7.69 -7.56 1.75
N GLU A 79 7.89 -6.49 2.52
CA GLU A 79 8.23 -6.52 3.94
C GLU A 79 6.99 -6.36 4.85
N GLU A 80 5.77 -6.28 4.30
CA GLU A 80 4.54 -6.23 5.10
C GLU A 80 4.28 -7.56 5.84
N PRO A 81 3.76 -7.54 7.09
CA PRO A 81 3.26 -6.35 7.81
C PRO A 81 4.34 -5.57 8.58
N GLU A 82 5.57 -6.08 8.70
CA GLU A 82 6.58 -5.47 9.57
C GLU A 82 6.98 -4.05 9.10
N SER A 83 7.00 -3.80 7.79
CA SER A 83 7.28 -2.48 7.21
C SER A 83 6.25 -1.38 7.55
N ILE A 84 5.04 -1.76 7.96
CA ILE A 84 3.91 -0.84 8.24
C ILE A 84 3.33 -1.00 9.64
N LYS A 85 3.90 -1.85 10.47
CA LYS A 85 3.46 -2.04 11.85
C LYS A 85 3.70 -0.75 12.64
N ALA A 86 2.72 -0.31 13.41
CA ALA A 86 2.94 0.79 14.35
C ALA A 86 3.79 0.29 15.53
N GLU A 87 4.77 1.08 15.96
CA GLU A 87 5.51 0.80 17.19
C GLU A 87 4.57 1.02 18.38
N ASN A 88 4.59 0.09 19.34
CA ASN A 88 3.96 0.31 20.63
C ASN A 88 4.84 1.29 21.40
N ASN A 89 4.34 2.49 21.70
CA ASN A 89 4.94 3.34 22.73
C ASN A 89 4.77 2.69 24.11
#